data_AF-A0A1Q9JSY7-F1
#
_entry.id   AF-A0A1Q9JSY7-F1
#
_cell.length_a   1.000
_cell.length_b   1.000
_cell.length_c   1.000
_cell.angle_alpha   90.00
_cell.angle_beta   90.00
_cell.angle_gamma   90.00
#
_symmetry.space_group_name_H-M   'P 1'
#
loop_
_entity.id
_entity.type
_entity.pdbx_description
1 polymer ?
#
loop_
_entity_poly.entity_id
_entity_poly.type
_entity_poly.pdbx_seq_one_letter_code
_entity_poly.pdbx_strand_id
1 'polypeptide(L)'
;MDKILIYRERFLKFLSSKGKYIQFFGRFAGGLLLFYVINNIYGYASVIGEPFMLLIMGLICVFVPVSAIYMMFLLVVILQLLNISIEVSLMYIFIMGLYHLIYQWMFPKNKVLFLMTPIFYFFHVPAVLPIFLGVFVGLGGLPAILMGTVNYYLAIIIKNAVTQMDNGTVSGPIYSLILEGTANNKELLLCIVVFMLVTVVVSGIRKLQTAYGWYVAILAGGVTYLLSMMIGGYFIDSQINIISQIFMIIFSICIVMIIQFFYNVIDYTRQETFEFEDEEYYYYVKAIPKISVEEEDINIKKITMPARRFYLKKKDNHNEGEKS
;
A
#
# COMPACT_ATOMS: atom_id res chain seq x y z
N MET A 1 20.59 -9.56 -16.92
CA MET A 1 19.76 -9.53 -15.70
C MET A 1 20.49 -8.80 -14.58
N ASP A 2 21.79 -9.04 -14.45
CA ASP A 2 22.66 -8.49 -13.39
C ASP A 2 22.66 -6.95 -13.32
N LYS A 3 22.68 -6.25 -14.47
CA LYS A 3 22.61 -4.78 -14.50
C LYS A 3 21.38 -4.21 -13.79
N ILE A 4 20.19 -4.82 -13.97
CA ILE A 4 18.94 -4.36 -13.34
C ILE A 4 18.99 -4.57 -11.82
N LEU A 5 19.58 -5.67 -11.37
CA LEU A 5 19.77 -5.98 -9.96
C LEU A 5 20.78 -5.03 -9.29
N ILE A 6 21.88 -4.71 -9.97
CA ILE A 6 22.85 -3.70 -9.53
C ILE A 6 22.19 -2.33 -9.38
N TYR A 7 21.37 -1.90 -10.36
CA TYR A 7 20.65 -0.64 -10.27
C TYR A 7 19.67 -0.62 -9.09
N ARG A 8 18.94 -1.73 -8.85
CA ARG A 8 18.06 -1.89 -7.69
C ARG A 8 18.83 -1.75 -6.38
N GLU A 9 19.95 -2.46 -6.22
CA GLU A 9 20.74 -2.41 -4.99
C GLU A 9 21.33 -1.02 -4.74
N ARG A 10 21.87 -0.36 -5.77
CA ARG A 10 22.31 1.04 -5.67
C ARG A 10 21.17 1.98 -5.27
N PHE A 11 19.98 1.78 -5.84
CA PHE A 11 18.80 2.56 -5.50
C PHE A 11 18.35 2.32 -4.05
N LEU A 12 18.36 1.06 -3.58
CA LEU A 12 18.03 0.72 -2.20
C LEU A 12 19.07 1.27 -1.20
N LYS A 13 20.37 1.22 -1.53
CA LYS A 13 21.44 1.85 -0.75
C LYS A 13 21.28 3.37 -0.69
N PHE A 14 20.91 4.01 -1.80
CA PHE A 14 20.58 5.43 -1.82
C PHE A 14 19.36 5.74 -0.94
N LEU A 15 18.31 4.92 -1.03
CA LEU A 15 17.11 5.03 -0.20
C LEU A 15 17.42 4.90 1.29
N SER A 16 18.26 3.94 1.68
CA SER A 16 18.63 3.73 3.08
C SER A 16 19.52 4.85 3.60
N SER A 17 20.49 5.32 2.80
CA SER A 17 21.39 6.42 3.15
C SER A 17 20.66 7.74 3.40
N LYS A 18 19.61 8.02 2.63
CA LYS A 18 18.77 9.23 2.75
C LYS A 18 17.42 8.96 3.42
N GLY A 19 17.29 7.86 4.16
CA GLY A 19 16.02 7.33 4.66
C GLY A 19 15.13 8.34 5.38
N LYS A 20 15.70 9.22 6.23
CA LYS A 20 14.93 10.27 6.93
C LYS A 20 14.31 11.29 5.97
N TYR A 21 15.08 11.79 5.01
CA TYR A 21 14.59 12.78 4.03
C TYR A 21 13.55 12.17 3.09
N ILE A 22 13.77 10.93 2.65
CA ILE A 22 12.83 10.21 1.78
C ILE A 22 11.52 9.90 2.53
N GLN A 23 11.61 9.54 3.81
CA GLN A 23 10.43 9.34 4.64
C GLN A 23 9.63 10.64 4.80
N PHE A 24 10.29 11.77 5.06
CA PHE A 24 9.62 13.07 5.15
C PHE A 24 8.96 13.48 3.84
N PHE A 25 9.67 13.35 2.73
CA PHE A 25 9.12 13.65 1.41
C PHE A 25 7.94 12.72 1.06
N GLY A 26 8.06 11.41 1.34
CA GLY A 26 7.00 10.44 1.10
C GLY A 26 5.75 10.73 1.92
N ARG A 27 5.90 11.16 3.18
CA ARG A 27 4.78 11.59 4.03
C ARG A 27 4.13 12.88 3.54
N PHE A 28 4.93 13.85 3.10
CA PHE A 28 4.43 15.09 2.51
C PHE A 28 3.61 14.80 1.24
N ALA A 29 4.22 14.10 0.28
CA ALA A 29 3.60 13.79 -1.00
C ALA A 29 2.36 12.90 -0.83
N GLY A 30 2.45 11.88 0.03
CA GLY A 30 1.32 11.00 0.35
C GLY A 30 0.17 11.74 1.04
N GLY A 31 0.48 12.62 1.99
CA GLY A 31 -0.51 13.46 2.67
C GLY A 31 -1.21 14.44 1.72
N LEU A 32 -0.42 15.17 0.91
CA LEU A 32 -0.95 16.10 -0.09
C LEU A 32 -1.87 15.37 -1.08
N LEU A 33 -1.42 14.23 -1.62
CA LEU A 33 -2.22 13.43 -2.53
C LEU A 33 -3.50 12.91 -1.87
N LEU A 34 -3.42 12.43 -0.64
CA LEU A 34 -4.58 11.95 0.12
C LEU A 34 -5.63 13.05 0.29
N PHE A 35 -5.25 14.23 0.79
CA PHE A 35 -6.21 15.32 1.00
C PHE A 35 -6.72 15.93 -0.29
N TYR A 36 -5.89 15.96 -1.35
CA TYR A 36 -6.34 16.33 -2.68
C TYR A 36 -7.43 15.38 -3.19
N VAL A 37 -7.24 14.06 -3.04
CA VAL A 37 -8.24 13.06 -3.44
C VAL A 37 -9.53 13.20 -2.63
N ILE A 38 -9.44 13.34 -1.31
CA ILE A 38 -10.63 13.54 -0.45
C ILE A 38 -11.43 14.77 -0.91
N ASN A 39 -10.74 15.88 -1.19
CA ASN A 39 -11.38 17.11 -1.62
C ASN A 39 -12.07 16.96 -2.98
N ASN A 40 -11.53 16.16 -3.90
CA ASN A 40 -12.21 15.90 -5.17
C ASN A 40 -13.43 14.97 -5.02
N ILE A 41 -13.40 14.06 -4.05
CA ILE A 41 -14.47 13.09 -3.84
C ILE A 41 -15.64 13.70 -3.07
N TYR A 42 -15.37 14.45 -2.00
CA TYR A 42 -16.40 15.07 -1.15
C TYR A 42 -16.62 16.54 -1.55
N GLY A 43 -15.62 17.41 -1.41
CA GLY A 43 -15.57 18.73 -2.06
C GLY A 43 -16.64 19.76 -1.64
N TYR A 44 -17.29 19.60 -0.49
CA TYR A 44 -18.40 20.48 -0.06
C TYR A 44 -17.95 21.74 0.69
N ALA A 45 -16.73 21.75 1.24
CA ALA A 45 -16.20 22.88 1.99
C ALA A 45 -15.19 23.67 1.16
N SER A 46 -15.54 24.88 0.73
CA SER A 46 -14.69 25.74 -0.10
C SER A 46 -13.33 26.01 0.53
N VAL A 47 -13.30 26.32 1.83
CA VAL A 47 -12.06 26.62 2.57
C VAL A 47 -11.08 25.45 2.58
N ILE A 48 -11.58 24.20 2.69
CA ILE A 48 -10.73 23.01 2.76
C ILE A 48 -10.12 22.67 1.40
N GLY A 49 -10.85 22.99 0.33
CA GLY A 49 -10.41 22.72 -1.05
C GLY A 49 -9.41 23.71 -1.61
N GLU A 50 -9.15 24.82 -0.90
CA GLU A 50 -8.16 25.81 -1.33
C GLU A 50 -6.75 25.16 -1.45
N PRO A 51 -6.03 25.40 -2.57
CA PRO A 51 -4.70 24.81 -2.78
C PRO A 51 -3.72 25.07 -1.63
N PHE A 52 -3.83 26.25 -1.00
CA PHE A 52 -3.03 26.61 0.16
C PHE A 52 -3.31 25.74 1.38
N MET A 53 -4.59 25.40 1.64
CA MET A 53 -4.98 24.53 2.75
C MET A 53 -4.53 23.08 2.53
N LEU A 54 -4.62 22.57 1.30
CA LEU A 54 -4.09 21.25 0.95
C LEU A 54 -2.57 21.16 1.18
N LEU A 55 -1.83 22.22 0.85
CA LEU A 55 -0.39 22.29 1.07
C LEU A 55 -0.05 22.26 2.56
N ILE A 56 -0.78 23.02 3.40
CA ILE A 56 -0.62 23.00 4.86
C ILE A 56 -0.88 21.60 5.42
N MET A 57 -1.98 20.95 5.02
CA MET A 57 -2.29 19.59 5.48
C MET A 57 -1.20 18.59 5.08
N GLY A 58 -0.67 18.70 3.86
CA GLY A 58 0.48 17.92 3.41
C GLY A 58 1.72 18.15 4.27
N LEU A 59 2.04 19.39 4.64
CA LEU A 59 3.17 19.72 5.52
C LEU A 59 2.99 19.13 6.92
N ILE A 60 1.78 19.19 7.48
CA ILE A 60 1.48 18.61 8.79
C ILE A 60 1.73 17.09 8.78
N CYS A 61 1.41 16.39 7.69
CA CYS A 61 1.65 14.95 7.57
C CYS A 61 3.11 14.52 7.71
N VAL A 62 4.08 15.41 7.48
CA VAL A 62 5.51 15.12 7.63
C VAL A 62 5.85 14.76 9.08
N PHE A 63 5.31 15.54 10.02
CA PHE A 63 5.67 15.49 11.44
C PHE A 63 4.82 14.51 12.25
N VAL A 64 3.69 14.09 11.69
CA VAL A 64 2.64 13.37 12.42
C VAL A 64 2.68 11.86 12.11
N PRO A 65 2.43 10.96 13.08
CA PRO A 65 2.33 9.53 12.81
C PRO A 65 1.10 9.18 11.97
N VAL A 66 1.15 8.05 11.25
CA VAL A 66 0.04 7.56 10.40
C VAL A 66 -1.29 7.52 11.14
N SER A 67 -1.29 7.15 12.44
CA SER A 67 -2.51 7.14 13.25
C SER A 67 -3.19 8.51 13.32
N ALA A 68 -2.42 9.59 13.42
CA ALA A 68 -2.97 10.93 13.47
C ALA A 68 -3.28 11.48 12.07
N ILE A 69 -2.58 11.04 11.01
CA ILE A 69 -3.02 11.28 9.62
C ILE A 69 -4.41 10.66 9.38
N TYR A 70 -4.65 9.44 9.87
CA TYR A 70 -5.96 8.80 9.81
C TYR A 70 -7.04 9.57 10.57
N MET A 71 -6.74 10.10 11.76
CA MET A 71 -7.71 10.93 12.48
C MET A 71 -7.98 12.26 11.76
N MET A 72 -6.95 12.89 11.20
CA MET A 72 -7.11 14.08 10.36
C MET A 72 -7.97 13.79 9.13
N PHE A 73 -7.77 12.65 8.47
CA PHE A 73 -8.61 12.19 7.37
C PHE A 73 -10.09 12.18 7.78
N LEU A 74 -10.42 11.51 8.88
CA LEU A 74 -11.81 11.42 9.36
C LEU A 74 -12.37 12.79 9.70
N LEU A 75 -11.58 13.62 10.39
CA LEU A 75 -11.98 14.98 10.76
C LEU A 75 -12.28 15.83 9.53
N VAL A 76 -11.42 15.79 8.51
CA VAL A 76 -11.62 16.53 7.26
C VAL A 76 -12.90 16.07 6.56
N VAL A 77 -13.16 14.76 6.47
CA VAL A 77 -14.41 14.26 5.88
C VAL A 77 -15.63 14.72 6.69
N ILE A 78 -15.58 14.64 8.02
CA ILE A 78 -16.65 15.12 8.91
C ILE A 78 -16.92 16.61 8.67
N LEU A 79 -15.89 17.45 8.63
CA LEU A 79 -16.05 18.89 8.36
C LEU A 79 -16.67 19.15 6.99
N GLN A 80 -16.31 18.38 5.96
CA GLN A 80 -16.95 18.51 4.64
C GLN A 80 -18.42 18.11 4.69
N LEU A 81 -18.77 17.01 5.38
CA LEU A 81 -20.16 16.56 5.50
C LEU A 81 -21.02 17.49 6.36
N LEU A 82 -20.44 18.17 7.34
CA LEU A 82 -21.14 19.19 8.14
C LEU A 82 -21.62 20.39 7.30
N ASN A 83 -20.95 20.68 6.17
CA ASN A 83 -21.40 21.72 5.24
C ASN A 83 -22.63 21.28 4.42
N ILE A 84 -22.96 19.99 4.42
CA ILE A 84 -24.17 19.46 3.77
C ILE A 84 -25.31 19.39 4.79
N SER A 85 -25.13 18.59 5.85
CA SER A 85 -26.13 18.37 6.89
C SER A 85 -25.49 17.72 8.13
N ILE A 86 -25.97 18.14 9.30
CA ILE A 86 -25.52 17.60 10.59
C ILE A 86 -25.84 16.11 10.74
N GLU A 87 -26.97 15.65 10.19
CA GLU A 87 -27.43 14.26 10.26
C GLU A 87 -26.51 13.33 9.47
N VAL A 88 -26.09 13.75 8.28
CA VAL A 88 -25.16 13.00 7.42
C VAL A 88 -23.79 12.87 8.08
N SER A 89 -23.32 13.95 8.70
CA SER A 89 -22.07 13.93 9.48
C SER A 89 -22.17 12.98 10.69
N LEU A 90 -23.26 13.02 11.45
CA LEU A 90 -23.47 12.11 12.59
C LEU A 90 -23.52 10.64 12.16
N MET A 91 -24.18 10.34 11.05
CA MET A 91 -24.20 8.99 10.47
C MET A 91 -22.80 8.52 10.10
N TYR A 92 -22.00 9.39 9.46
CA TYR A 92 -20.60 9.08 9.13
C TYR A 92 -19.75 8.82 10.38
N ILE A 93 -19.88 9.66 11.41
CA ILE A 93 -19.20 9.49 12.70
C ILE A 93 -19.58 8.15 13.32
N PHE A 94 -20.87 7.78 13.29
CA PHE A 94 -21.33 6.52 13.84
C PHE A 94 -20.68 5.33 13.10
N ILE A 95 -20.77 5.30 11.78
CA ILE A 95 -20.23 4.20 10.95
C ILE A 95 -18.71 4.08 11.09
N MET A 96 -17.98 5.19 10.93
CA MET A 96 -16.51 5.19 11.00
C MET A 96 -15.99 5.06 12.43
N GLY A 97 -16.71 5.60 13.42
CA GLY A 97 -16.38 5.47 14.83
C GLY A 97 -16.52 4.03 15.31
N LEU A 98 -17.61 3.35 14.93
CA LEU A 98 -17.82 1.94 15.25
C LEU A 98 -16.74 1.07 14.61
N TYR A 99 -16.41 1.32 13.34
CA TYR A 99 -15.27 0.68 12.68
C TYR A 99 -13.94 0.93 13.39
N HIS A 100 -13.71 2.17 13.85
CA HIS A 100 -12.48 2.52 14.55
C HIS A 100 -12.32 1.72 15.84
N LEU A 101 -13.39 1.63 16.63
CA LEU A 101 -13.44 0.93 17.91
C LEU A 101 -13.25 -0.58 17.73
N ILE A 102 -13.93 -1.19 16.75
CA ILE A 102 -13.88 -2.65 16.55
C ILE A 102 -12.54 -3.09 15.95
N TYR A 103 -12.02 -2.39 14.94
CA TYR A 103 -10.92 -2.91 14.13
C TYR A 103 -9.65 -2.06 14.20
N GLN A 104 -9.74 -0.74 13.99
CA GLN A 104 -8.54 0.10 13.83
C GLN A 104 -7.75 0.31 15.12
N TRP A 105 -8.41 0.18 16.27
CA TRP A 105 -7.71 0.22 17.55
C TRP A 105 -6.78 -1.00 17.72
N MET A 106 -7.23 -2.19 17.29
CA MET A 106 -6.46 -3.43 17.39
C MET A 106 -5.36 -3.55 16.32
N PHE A 107 -5.59 -3.01 15.11
CA PHE A 107 -4.68 -3.17 13.97
C PHE A 107 -4.17 -1.82 13.42
N PRO A 108 -3.37 -1.04 14.19
CA PRO A 108 -2.95 0.29 13.79
C PRO A 108 -2.07 0.33 12.53
N LYS A 109 -1.41 -0.78 12.19
CA LYS A 109 -0.61 -0.91 10.96
C LYS A 109 -1.48 -0.90 9.69
N ASN A 110 -2.74 -1.32 9.80
CA ASN A 110 -3.65 -1.44 8.66
C ASN A 110 -4.37 -0.12 8.33
N LYS A 111 -4.14 0.95 9.10
CA LYS A 111 -4.64 2.31 8.78
C LYS A 111 -4.19 2.80 7.42
N VAL A 112 -2.95 2.46 7.02
CA VAL A 112 -2.42 2.85 5.70
C VAL A 112 -3.27 2.24 4.57
N LEU A 113 -3.69 0.98 4.71
CA LEU A 113 -4.51 0.30 3.70
C LEU A 113 -5.84 1.03 3.51
N PHE A 114 -6.50 1.41 4.61
CA PHE A 114 -7.74 2.20 4.56
C PHE A 114 -7.53 3.54 3.85
N LEU A 115 -6.45 4.27 4.18
CA LEU A 115 -6.16 5.57 3.57
C LEU A 115 -5.79 5.47 2.09
N MET A 116 -5.19 4.35 1.66
CA MET A 116 -4.85 4.11 0.26
C MET A 116 -6.06 3.76 -0.60
N THR A 117 -7.11 3.19 -0.02
CA THR A 117 -8.30 2.78 -0.76
C THR A 117 -8.92 3.91 -1.60
N PRO A 118 -9.31 5.07 -1.05
CA PRO A 118 -9.90 6.14 -1.85
C PRO A 118 -8.96 6.65 -2.95
N ILE A 119 -7.64 6.59 -2.73
CA ILE A 119 -6.63 6.96 -3.73
C ILE A 119 -6.67 6.02 -4.93
N PHE A 120 -6.66 4.70 -4.70
CA PHE A 120 -6.70 3.73 -5.78
C PHE A 120 -8.04 3.75 -6.54
N TYR A 121 -9.15 4.01 -5.84
CA TYR A 121 -10.44 4.24 -6.51
C TYR A 121 -10.43 5.51 -7.37
N PHE A 122 -9.85 6.61 -6.87
CA PHE A 122 -9.73 7.86 -7.62
C PHE A 122 -8.94 7.71 -8.93
N PHE A 123 -7.87 6.92 -8.92
CA PHE A 123 -7.10 6.61 -10.13
C PHE A 123 -7.66 5.42 -10.95
N HIS A 124 -8.86 4.93 -10.63
CA HIS A 124 -9.51 3.81 -11.31
C HIS A 124 -8.71 2.49 -11.32
N VAL A 125 -7.89 2.27 -10.29
CA VAL A 125 -7.06 1.06 -10.11
C VAL A 125 -7.36 0.31 -8.79
N PRO A 126 -8.63 0.08 -8.42
CA PRO A 126 -8.99 -0.58 -7.17
C PRO A 126 -8.47 -2.03 -7.08
N ALA A 127 -8.16 -2.67 -8.21
CA ALA A 127 -7.61 -4.03 -8.27
C ALA A 127 -6.25 -4.18 -7.55
N VAL A 128 -5.48 -3.09 -7.40
CA VAL A 128 -4.22 -3.10 -6.65
C VAL A 128 -4.45 -3.55 -5.20
N LEU A 129 -5.56 -3.12 -4.59
CA LEU A 129 -5.83 -3.33 -3.17
C LEU A 129 -5.91 -4.81 -2.74
N PRO A 130 -6.84 -5.63 -3.28
CA PRO A 130 -6.95 -7.03 -2.85
C PRO A 130 -5.73 -7.88 -3.27
N ILE A 131 -5.10 -7.56 -4.40
CA ILE A 131 -3.88 -8.26 -4.85
C ILE A 131 -2.72 -7.94 -3.92
N PHE A 132 -2.45 -6.65 -3.66
CA PHE A 132 -1.41 -6.23 -2.72
C PHE A 132 -1.66 -6.80 -1.32
N LEU A 133 -2.89 -6.72 -0.84
CA LEU A 133 -3.26 -7.23 0.47
C LEU A 133 -2.96 -8.73 0.57
N GLY A 134 -3.44 -9.53 -0.38
CA GLY A 134 -3.26 -10.98 -0.35
C GLY A 134 -1.79 -11.42 -0.45
N VAL A 135 -0.96 -10.67 -1.17
CA VAL A 135 0.46 -10.99 -1.37
C VAL A 135 1.32 -10.64 -0.16
N PHE A 136 1.11 -9.46 0.45
CA PHE A 136 2.05 -8.90 1.43
C PHE A 136 1.55 -8.93 2.88
N VAL A 137 0.25 -8.72 3.10
CA VAL A 137 -0.32 -8.52 4.44
C VAL A 137 -1.11 -9.75 4.89
N GLY A 138 -1.81 -10.40 3.95
CA GLY A 138 -2.73 -11.49 4.20
C GLY A 138 -4.11 -11.00 4.67
N LEU A 139 -4.93 -11.96 5.12
CA LEU A 139 -6.36 -11.75 5.42
C LEU A 139 -6.62 -10.74 6.56
N GLY A 140 -5.64 -10.49 7.45
CA GLY A 140 -5.82 -9.57 8.58
C GLY A 140 -6.08 -8.12 8.16
N GLY A 141 -5.63 -7.69 6.97
CA GLY A 141 -5.86 -6.33 6.46
C GLY A 141 -7.15 -6.16 5.64
N LEU A 142 -7.94 -7.23 5.49
CA LEU A 142 -9.15 -7.25 4.67
C LEU A 142 -10.21 -6.22 5.16
N PRO A 143 -10.52 -6.12 6.48
CA PRO A 143 -11.46 -5.11 6.94
C PRO A 143 -11.01 -3.67 6.67
N ALA A 144 -9.70 -3.41 6.52
CA ALA A 144 -9.19 -2.09 6.17
C ALA A 144 -9.56 -1.66 4.76
N ILE A 145 -9.33 -2.53 3.77
CA ILE A 145 -9.65 -2.21 2.38
C ILE A 145 -11.16 -2.18 2.15
N LEU A 146 -11.92 -3.09 2.78
CA LEU A 146 -13.39 -3.12 2.64
C LEU A 146 -14.02 -1.85 3.21
N MET A 147 -13.61 -1.43 4.40
CA MET A 147 -14.14 -0.19 4.97
C MET A 147 -13.72 1.03 4.16
N GLY A 148 -12.51 1.04 3.59
CA GLY A 148 -12.09 2.07 2.65
C GLY A 148 -12.97 2.11 1.39
N THR A 149 -13.40 0.95 0.88
CA THR A 149 -14.32 0.84 -0.25
C THR A 149 -15.70 1.38 0.13
N VAL A 150 -16.21 1.02 1.29
CA VAL A 150 -17.46 1.58 1.84
C VAL A 150 -17.36 3.10 1.94
N ASN A 151 -16.24 3.64 2.44
CA ASN A 151 -16.02 5.09 2.52
C ASN A 151 -16.10 5.77 1.15
N TYR A 152 -15.46 5.18 0.12
CA TYR A 152 -15.49 5.71 -1.24
C TYR A 152 -16.90 5.71 -1.84
N TYR A 153 -17.61 4.58 -1.77
CA TYR A 153 -18.98 4.48 -2.29
C TYR A 153 -19.95 5.36 -1.51
N LEU A 154 -19.78 5.48 -0.20
CA LEU A 154 -20.58 6.39 0.62
C LEU A 154 -20.45 7.84 0.11
N ALA A 155 -19.25 8.26 -0.26
CA ALA A 155 -19.05 9.58 -0.83
C ALA A 155 -19.78 9.79 -2.18
N ILE A 156 -19.74 8.78 -3.06
CA ILE A 156 -20.48 8.80 -4.34
C ILE A 156 -21.99 8.88 -4.09
N ILE A 157 -22.50 8.05 -3.17
CA ILE A 157 -23.93 8.01 -2.84
C ILE A 157 -24.38 9.36 -2.26
N ILE A 158 -23.58 9.95 -1.37
CA ILE A 158 -23.86 11.30 -0.83
C ILE A 158 -23.91 12.32 -1.97
N LYS A 159 -22.94 12.30 -2.88
CA LYS A 159 -22.91 13.22 -4.04
C LYS A 159 -24.14 13.07 -4.92
N ASN A 160 -24.56 11.84 -5.18
CA ASN A 160 -25.76 11.55 -5.96
C ASN A 160 -27.04 11.98 -5.23
N ALA A 161 -27.11 11.82 -3.91
CA ALA A 161 -28.24 12.24 -3.10
C ALA A 161 -28.37 13.78 -3.08
N VAL A 162 -27.27 14.50 -2.88
CA VAL A 162 -27.24 15.97 -2.94
C VAL A 162 -27.70 16.47 -4.32
N THR A 163 -27.16 15.89 -5.39
CA THR A 163 -27.52 16.27 -6.77
C THR A 163 -29.02 16.03 -7.06
N GLN A 164 -29.59 14.92 -6.58
CA GLN A 164 -31.02 14.62 -6.75
C GLN A 164 -31.93 15.57 -5.97
N MET A 165 -31.47 16.03 -4.80
CA MET A 165 -32.19 17.00 -3.99
C MET A 165 -32.14 18.39 -4.63
N ASP A 166 -30.97 18.81 -5.13
CA ASP A 166 -30.81 20.10 -5.81
C ASP A 166 -31.64 20.18 -7.10
N ASN A 167 -31.77 19.05 -7.83
CA ASN A 167 -32.61 18.95 -9.01
C ASN A 167 -34.11 18.82 -8.71
N GLY A 168 -34.52 18.76 -7.43
CA GLY A 168 -35.91 18.61 -7.01
C GLY A 168 -36.55 17.26 -7.38
N THR A 169 -35.76 16.26 -7.78
CA THR A 169 -36.27 14.95 -8.22
C THR A 169 -36.84 14.10 -7.09
N VAL A 170 -36.40 14.34 -5.86
CA VAL A 170 -36.85 13.61 -4.67
C VAL A 170 -37.02 14.60 -3.52
N SER A 171 -38.12 14.49 -2.80
CA SER A 171 -38.42 15.30 -1.61
C SER A 171 -38.42 14.38 -0.39
N GLY A 172 -37.43 14.54 0.48
CA GLY A 172 -37.25 13.74 1.69
C GLY A 172 -35.95 14.13 2.41
N PRO A 173 -35.73 13.65 3.64
CA PRO A 173 -34.50 13.97 4.36
C PRO A 173 -33.30 13.26 3.72
N ILE A 174 -32.19 13.97 3.52
CA ILE A 174 -31.01 13.48 2.79
C ILE A 174 -30.48 12.14 3.35
N TYR A 175 -30.57 11.93 4.66
CA TYR A 175 -30.08 10.71 5.29
C TYR A 175 -30.83 9.44 4.83
N SER A 176 -32.13 9.53 4.52
CA SER A 176 -32.90 8.35 4.08
C SER A 176 -32.46 7.92 2.69
N LEU A 177 -32.20 8.89 1.80
CA LEU A 177 -31.65 8.63 0.46
C LEU A 177 -30.28 7.97 0.52
N ILE A 178 -29.44 8.39 1.47
CA ILE A 178 -28.11 7.79 1.64
C ILE A 178 -28.22 6.36 2.19
N LEU A 179 -29.11 6.12 3.16
CA LEU A 179 -29.31 4.78 3.71
C LEU A 179 -29.83 3.79 2.66
N GLU A 180 -30.89 4.18 1.93
CA GLU A 180 -31.43 3.39 0.83
C GLU A 180 -30.40 3.19 -0.28
N GLY A 181 -29.71 4.27 -0.66
CA GLY A 181 -28.66 4.26 -1.67
C GLY A 181 -27.48 3.38 -1.30
N THR A 182 -27.15 3.24 -0.01
CA THR A 182 -26.08 2.35 0.48
C THR A 182 -26.55 0.90 0.55
N ALA A 183 -27.75 0.65 1.09
CA ALA A 183 -28.29 -0.70 1.25
C ALA A 183 -28.54 -1.40 -0.09
N ASN A 184 -29.01 -0.66 -1.09
CA ASN A 184 -29.31 -1.20 -2.42
C ASN A 184 -28.15 -1.07 -3.41
N ASN A 185 -26.95 -0.64 -2.98
CA ASN A 185 -25.82 -0.50 -3.89
C ASN A 185 -25.21 -1.86 -4.25
N LYS A 186 -25.69 -2.43 -5.36
CA LYS A 186 -25.21 -3.71 -5.89
C LYS A 186 -23.73 -3.68 -6.26
N GLU A 187 -23.22 -2.53 -6.75
CA GLU A 187 -21.81 -2.39 -7.14
C GLU A 187 -20.87 -2.41 -5.94
N LEU A 188 -21.25 -1.76 -4.84
CA LEU A 188 -20.54 -1.83 -3.56
C LEU A 188 -20.46 -3.28 -3.06
N LEU A 189 -21.61 -3.98 -3.05
CA LEU A 189 -21.68 -5.38 -2.61
C LEU A 189 -20.80 -6.27 -3.49
N LEU A 190 -20.85 -6.09 -4.81
CA LEU A 190 -19.99 -6.80 -5.74
C LEU A 190 -18.51 -6.56 -5.42
N CYS A 191 -18.10 -5.30 -5.27
CA CYS A 191 -16.71 -4.95 -4.96
C CYS A 191 -16.24 -5.64 -3.67
N ILE A 192 -17.07 -5.65 -2.63
CA ILE A 192 -16.76 -6.31 -1.36
C ILE A 192 -16.53 -7.81 -1.56
N VAL A 193 -17.42 -8.49 -2.27
CA VAL A 193 -17.32 -9.93 -2.56
C VAL A 193 -16.08 -10.24 -3.38
N VAL A 194 -15.82 -9.46 -4.43
CA VAL A 194 -14.65 -9.63 -5.30
C VAL A 194 -13.35 -9.41 -4.53
N PHE A 195 -13.28 -8.35 -3.71
CA PHE A 195 -12.10 -8.07 -2.89
C PHE A 195 -11.81 -9.21 -1.92
N MET A 196 -12.85 -9.77 -1.29
CA MET A 196 -12.71 -10.94 -0.43
C MET A 196 -12.18 -12.15 -1.20
N LEU A 197 -12.82 -12.51 -2.31
CA LEU A 197 -12.44 -13.67 -3.13
C LEU A 197 -10.98 -13.57 -3.58
N VAL A 198 -10.61 -12.44 -4.18
CA VAL A 198 -9.26 -12.22 -4.71
C VAL A 198 -8.24 -12.28 -3.59
N THR A 199 -8.50 -11.62 -2.45
CA THR A 199 -7.58 -11.65 -1.30
C THR A 199 -7.38 -13.09 -0.79
N VAL A 200 -8.45 -13.88 -0.72
CA VAL A 200 -8.39 -15.29 -0.27
C VAL A 200 -7.58 -16.14 -1.24
N VAL A 201 -7.86 -16.06 -2.54
CA VAL A 201 -7.14 -16.83 -3.57
C VAL A 201 -5.65 -16.48 -3.55
N VAL A 202 -5.33 -15.19 -3.58
CA VAL A 202 -3.95 -14.70 -3.60
C VAL A 202 -3.21 -15.10 -2.33
N SER A 203 -3.83 -14.93 -1.15
CA SER A 203 -3.25 -15.35 0.12
C SER A 203 -3.03 -16.86 0.18
N GLY A 204 -3.95 -17.65 -0.36
CA GLY A 204 -3.86 -19.10 -0.45
C GLY A 204 -2.66 -19.54 -1.29
N ILE A 205 -2.54 -19.00 -2.51
CA ILE A 205 -1.42 -19.29 -3.41
C ILE A 205 -0.09 -18.87 -2.76
N ARG A 206 -0.06 -17.72 -2.08
CA ARG A 206 1.15 -17.25 -1.40
C ARG A 206 1.60 -18.21 -0.28
N LYS A 207 0.66 -18.84 0.42
CA LYS A 207 0.93 -19.82 1.48
C LYS A 207 1.43 -21.16 0.98
N LEU A 208 1.18 -21.54 -0.28
CA LEU A 208 1.62 -22.82 -0.86
C LEU A 208 3.15 -22.91 -1.08
N GLN A 209 3.94 -21.88 -0.75
CA GLN A 209 5.41 -21.84 -0.78
C GLN A 209 6.07 -22.42 -2.06
N THR A 210 5.39 -22.28 -3.21
CA THR A 210 5.91 -22.68 -4.51
C THR A 210 7.08 -21.81 -4.94
N ALA A 211 7.98 -22.36 -5.76
CA ALA A 211 8.96 -21.55 -6.47
C ALA A 211 8.23 -20.48 -7.28
N TYR A 212 8.69 -19.22 -7.22
CA TYR A 212 8.02 -18.05 -7.81
C TYR A 212 6.63 -17.70 -7.24
N GLY A 213 6.27 -18.18 -6.05
CA GLY A 213 4.94 -17.99 -5.47
C GLY A 213 4.46 -16.52 -5.34
N TRP A 214 5.36 -15.53 -5.30
CA TRP A 214 4.98 -14.12 -5.37
C TRP A 214 4.37 -13.75 -6.72
N TYR A 215 5.04 -14.08 -7.83
CA TYR A 215 4.60 -13.71 -9.18
C TYR A 215 3.34 -14.47 -9.58
N VAL A 216 3.27 -15.76 -9.26
CA VAL A 216 2.09 -16.58 -9.53
C VAL A 216 0.87 -16.05 -8.79
N ALA A 217 1.04 -15.66 -7.51
CA ALA A 217 -0.06 -15.08 -6.73
C ALA A 217 -0.55 -13.74 -7.31
N ILE A 218 0.37 -12.86 -7.75
CA ILE A 218 0.02 -11.57 -8.36
C ILE A 218 -0.78 -11.77 -9.66
N LEU A 219 -0.28 -12.63 -10.56
CA LEU A 219 -0.94 -12.90 -11.84
C LEU A 219 -2.29 -13.59 -11.67
N ALA A 220 -2.37 -14.61 -10.80
CA ALA A 220 -3.63 -15.28 -10.48
C ALA A 220 -4.63 -14.31 -9.83
N GLY A 221 -4.18 -13.39 -8.97
CA GLY A 221 -5.00 -12.33 -8.39
C GLY A 221 -5.60 -11.40 -9.44
N GLY A 222 -4.79 -11.00 -10.43
CA GLY A 222 -5.26 -10.17 -11.53
C GLY A 222 -6.33 -10.86 -12.39
N VAL A 223 -6.08 -12.13 -12.76
CA VAL A 223 -7.02 -12.93 -13.55
C VAL A 223 -8.33 -13.18 -12.78
N THR A 224 -8.24 -13.55 -11.51
CA THR A 224 -9.43 -13.77 -10.66
C THR A 224 -10.24 -12.48 -10.48
N TYR A 225 -9.57 -11.35 -10.25
CA TYR A 225 -10.25 -10.05 -10.18
C TYR A 225 -11.01 -9.73 -11.46
N LEU A 226 -10.36 -9.91 -12.63
CA LEU A 226 -10.97 -9.67 -13.93
C LEU A 226 -12.21 -10.55 -14.14
N LEU A 227 -12.07 -11.87 -13.95
CA LEU A 227 -13.18 -12.81 -14.17
C LEU A 227 -14.33 -12.54 -13.21
N SER A 228 -14.05 -12.32 -11.92
CA SER A 228 -15.10 -12.04 -10.93
C SER A 228 -15.82 -10.73 -11.19
N MET A 229 -15.11 -9.67 -11.63
CA MET A 229 -15.75 -8.41 -11.99
C MET A 229 -16.57 -8.52 -13.28
N MET A 230 -16.11 -9.27 -14.29
CA MET A 230 -16.88 -9.45 -15.53
C MET A 230 -18.16 -10.25 -15.27
N ILE A 231 -18.04 -11.38 -14.57
CA ILE A 231 -19.19 -12.23 -14.23
C ILE A 231 -20.17 -11.47 -13.33
N GLY A 232 -19.67 -10.83 -12.27
CA GLY A 232 -20.51 -10.07 -11.35
C GLY A 232 -21.12 -8.81 -11.96
N GLY A 233 -20.37 -8.12 -12.83
CA GLY A 233 -20.85 -6.95 -13.57
C GLY A 233 -21.99 -7.31 -14.52
N TYR A 234 -21.91 -8.48 -15.17
CA TYR A 234 -23.00 -9.01 -16.01
C TYR A 234 -24.28 -9.25 -15.21
N PHE A 235 -24.19 -9.85 -14.02
CA PHE A 235 -25.37 -10.10 -13.18
C PHE A 235 -26.03 -8.83 -12.62
N ILE A 236 -25.25 -7.76 -12.45
CA ILE A 236 -25.72 -6.50 -11.88
C ILE A 236 -26.13 -5.49 -12.96
N ASP A 237 -25.96 -5.87 -14.24
CA ASP A 237 -26.22 -5.02 -15.40
C ASP A 237 -25.45 -3.69 -15.34
N SER A 238 -24.20 -3.76 -14.85
CA SER A 238 -23.33 -2.60 -14.73
C SER A 238 -22.75 -2.24 -16.10
N GLN A 239 -22.85 -0.96 -16.48
CA GLN A 239 -22.35 -0.44 -17.75
C GLN A 239 -20.82 -0.23 -17.72
N ILE A 240 -20.07 -1.31 -17.47
CA ILE A 240 -18.61 -1.25 -17.39
C ILE A 240 -18.02 -1.36 -18.79
N ASN A 241 -17.18 -0.38 -19.15
CA ASN A 241 -16.36 -0.50 -20.34
C ASN A 241 -15.27 -1.57 -20.13
N ILE A 242 -15.50 -2.74 -20.72
CA ILE A 242 -14.63 -3.92 -20.61
C ILE A 242 -13.18 -3.59 -21.02
N ILE A 243 -12.99 -2.83 -22.10
CA ILE A 243 -11.65 -2.49 -22.61
C ILE A 243 -10.91 -1.63 -21.59
N SER A 244 -11.57 -0.61 -21.05
CA SER A 244 -10.99 0.26 -20.01
C SER A 244 -10.64 -0.55 -18.75
N GLN A 245 -11.50 -1.48 -18.37
CA GLN A 245 -11.30 -2.30 -17.19
C GLN A 245 -10.09 -3.25 -17.33
N ILE A 246 -9.94 -3.90 -18.48
CA ILE A 246 -8.78 -4.75 -18.77
C ILE A 246 -7.48 -3.94 -18.65
N PHE A 247 -7.44 -2.74 -19.26
CA PHE A 247 -6.26 -1.89 -19.20
C PHE A 247 -5.88 -1.49 -17.77
N MET A 248 -6.87 -1.07 -16.96
CA MET A 248 -6.66 -0.69 -15.56
C MET A 248 -6.22 -1.88 -14.69
N ILE A 249 -6.69 -3.09 -14.97
CA ILE A 249 -6.26 -4.31 -14.27
C ILE A 249 -4.81 -4.63 -14.62
N ILE A 250 -4.43 -4.61 -15.89
CA ILE A 250 -3.03 -4.82 -16.32
C ILE A 250 -2.12 -3.81 -15.62
N PHE A 251 -2.51 -2.53 -15.62
CA PHE A 251 -1.76 -1.49 -14.93
C PHE A 251 -1.66 -1.74 -13.42
N SER A 252 -2.74 -2.22 -12.78
CA SER A 252 -2.74 -2.60 -11.36
C SER A 252 -1.78 -3.76 -11.06
N ILE A 253 -1.74 -4.79 -11.90
CA ILE A 253 -0.80 -5.91 -11.78
C ILE A 253 0.64 -5.39 -11.92
N CYS A 254 0.91 -4.51 -12.90
CA CYS A 254 2.22 -3.88 -13.06
C CYS A 254 2.66 -3.12 -11.80
N ILE A 255 1.78 -2.34 -11.17
CA ILE A 255 2.07 -1.64 -9.91
C ILE A 255 2.49 -2.64 -8.83
N VAL A 256 1.71 -3.70 -8.61
CA VAL A 256 2.02 -4.70 -7.56
C VAL A 256 3.32 -5.45 -7.87
N MET A 257 3.60 -5.75 -9.14
CA MET A 257 4.88 -6.35 -9.56
C MET A 257 6.07 -5.42 -9.27
N ILE A 258 5.94 -4.12 -9.54
CA ILE A 258 6.99 -3.13 -9.21
C ILE A 258 7.22 -3.10 -7.69
N ILE A 259 6.15 -3.09 -6.90
CA ILE A 259 6.25 -3.12 -5.43
C ILE A 259 6.95 -4.40 -4.95
N GLN A 260 6.58 -5.55 -5.51
CA GLN A 260 7.21 -6.84 -5.18
C GLN A 260 8.70 -6.87 -5.52
N PHE A 261 9.08 -6.32 -6.68
CA PHE A 261 10.48 -6.24 -7.11
C PHE A 261 11.34 -5.43 -6.12
N PHE A 262 10.83 -4.31 -5.60
CA PHE A 262 11.54 -3.55 -4.57
C PHE A 262 11.53 -4.25 -3.21
N TYR A 263 10.42 -4.89 -2.84
CA TYR A 263 10.27 -5.57 -1.54
C TYR A 263 11.25 -6.73 -1.37
N ASN A 264 11.30 -7.68 -2.32
CA ASN A 264 12.20 -8.82 -2.20
C ASN A 264 12.52 -9.46 -3.56
N VAL A 265 13.80 -9.75 -3.79
CA VAL A 265 14.27 -10.52 -4.95
C VAL A 265 14.97 -11.76 -4.41
N ILE A 266 14.41 -12.92 -4.74
CA ILE A 266 14.82 -14.23 -4.24
C ILE A 266 15.30 -15.06 -5.42
N ASP A 267 16.43 -15.77 -5.26
CA ASP A 267 16.92 -16.71 -6.27
C ASP A 267 16.28 -18.08 -6.08
N TYR A 268 15.24 -18.37 -6.85
CA TYR A 268 14.58 -19.68 -6.80
C TYR A 268 15.38 -20.81 -7.46
N THR A 269 16.46 -20.51 -8.20
CA THR A 269 17.27 -21.55 -8.86
C THR A 269 18.27 -22.22 -7.92
N ARG A 270 18.69 -21.55 -6.85
CA ARG A 270 19.58 -22.08 -5.82
C ARG A 270 18.82 -22.51 -4.55
N GLN A 271 17.67 -23.15 -4.71
CA GLN A 271 16.90 -23.64 -3.57
C GLN A 271 17.62 -24.84 -2.93
N GLU A 272 17.88 -24.76 -1.63
CA GLU A 272 18.49 -25.84 -0.85
C GLU A 272 17.52 -26.29 0.26
N THR A 273 17.43 -27.59 0.50
CA THR A 273 16.65 -28.17 1.60
C THR A 273 17.60 -28.84 2.56
N PHE A 274 17.57 -28.39 3.82
CA PHE A 274 18.36 -28.95 4.90
C PHE A 274 17.47 -29.78 5.81
N GLU A 275 18.02 -30.90 6.26
CA GLU A 275 17.40 -31.78 7.25
C GLU A 275 18.25 -31.68 8.51
N PHE A 276 17.62 -31.31 9.62
CA PHE A 276 18.25 -31.32 10.94
C PHE A 276 17.50 -32.31 11.82
N GLU A 277 18.22 -33.14 12.53
CA GLU A 277 17.67 -34.07 13.52
C GLU A 277 18.27 -33.71 14.88
N ASP A 278 17.40 -33.61 15.88
CA ASP A 278 17.75 -33.53 17.30
C ASP A 278 17.07 -34.69 18.05
N GLU A 279 17.41 -34.91 19.32
CA GLU A 279 16.92 -36.05 20.13
C GLU A 279 15.38 -36.18 20.14
N GLU A 280 14.66 -35.07 19.98
CA GLU A 280 13.19 -35.04 20.01
C GLU A 280 12.52 -34.70 18.67
N TYR A 281 13.23 -34.13 17.69
CA TYR A 281 12.59 -33.53 16.50
C TYR A 281 13.41 -33.65 15.22
N TYR A 282 12.70 -33.88 14.11
CA TYR A 282 13.19 -33.67 12.74
C TYR A 282 12.70 -32.32 12.19
N TYR A 283 13.63 -31.49 11.73
CA TYR A 283 13.36 -30.22 11.08
C TYR A 283 13.67 -30.30 9.59
N TYR A 284 12.67 -30.00 8.76
CA TYR A 284 12.83 -29.79 7.33
C TYR A 284 12.89 -28.29 7.05
N VAL A 285 14.07 -27.78 6.72
CA VAL A 285 14.30 -26.34 6.50
C VAL A 285 14.56 -26.09 5.02
N LYS A 286 13.70 -25.28 4.41
CA LYS A 286 13.87 -24.83 3.02
C LYS A 286 14.55 -23.46 3.02
N ALA A 287 15.79 -23.40 2.53
CA ALA A 287 16.55 -22.17 2.36
C ALA A 287 16.48 -21.71 0.91
N ILE A 288 16.18 -20.42 0.70
CA ILE A 288 16.22 -19.80 -0.63
C ILE A 288 17.08 -18.55 -0.53
N PRO A 289 18.26 -18.51 -1.18
CA PRO A 289 19.17 -17.40 -1.05
C PRO A 289 18.57 -16.14 -1.68
N LYS A 290 18.83 -15.00 -1.04
CA LYS A 290 18.53 -13.70 -1.62
C LYS A 290 19.61 -13.41 -2.67
N ILE A 291 19.23 -12.83 -3.80
CA ILE A 291 20.24 -12.38 -4.76
C ILE A 291 20.93 -11.15 -4.17
N SER A 292 22.20 -11.30 -3.81
CA SER A 292 23.11 -10.19 -3.53
C SER A 292 24.10 -10.11 -4.69
N VAL A 293 24.14 -8.99 -5.39
CA VAL A 293 25.19 -8.75 -6.37
C VAL A 293 26.41 -8.24 -5.61
N GLU A 294 27.51 -8.97 -5.62
CA GLU A 294 28.79 -8.42 -5.16
C GLU A 294 29.10 -7.22 -6.07
N GLU A 295 29.20 -6.03 -5.47
CA GLU A 295 29.70 -4.87 -6.19
C GLU A 295 31.09 -5.26 -6.70
N GLU A 296 31.31 -5.20 -8.02
CA GLU A 296 32.65 -5.31 -8.58
C GLU A 296 33.55 -4.35 -7.79
N ASP A 297 34.44 -4.92 -6.98
CA ASP A 297 35.46 -4.17 -6.25
C ASP A 297 36.10 -3.23 -7.26
N ILE A 298 35.91 -1.93 -7.04
CA ILE A 298 36.61 -0.91 -7.81
C ILE A 298 38.08 -1.12 -7.48
N ASN A 299 38.75 -1.89 -8.33
CA ASN A 299 40.15 -2.24 -8.17
C ASN A 299 40.93 -0.94 -8.45
N ILE A 300 41.19 -0.16 -7.39
CA ILE A 300 41.98 1.07 -7.46
C ILE A 300 43.41 0.64 -7.85
N LYS A 301 43.69 0.59 -9.16
CA LYS A 301 45.01 0.17 -9.67
C LYS A 301 46.13 1.18 -9.42
N LYS A 302 45.84 2.40 -8.93
CA LYS A 302 46.87 3.36 -8.52
C LYS A 302 46.37 4.27 -7.39
N ILE A 303 46.86 4.03 -6.19
CA ILE A 303 46.96 5.07 -5.16
C ILE A 303 48.24 5.85 -5.48
N THR A 304 48.12 7.07 -6.01
CA THR A 304 49.25 7.99 -6.06
C THR A 304 49.60 8.35 -4.61
N MET A 305 50.68 7.79 -4.07
CA MET A 305 51.15 8.15 -2.74
C MET A 305 51.45 9.66 -2.70
N PRO A 306 50.90 10.43 -1.75
CA PRO A 306 51.31 11.81 -1.55
C PRO A 306 52.78 11.83 -1.11
N ALA A 307 53.58 12.60 -1.82
CA ALA A 307 54.98 12.83 -1.48
C ALA A 307 55.08 13.72 -0.23
N ARG A 308 54.89 13.15 0.96
CA ARG A 308 55.51 13.69 2.18
C ARG A 308 55.63 12.63 3.29
N ARG A 309 56.89 12.24 3.50
CA ARG A 309 57.43 11.30 4.49
C ARG A 309 57.09 11.71 5.92
N PHE A 310 56.74 10.74 6.74
CA PHE A 310 57.17 10.68 8.14
C PHE A 310 57.82 9.32 8.36
N TYR A 311 59.15 9.31 8.53
CA TYR A 311 59.89 8.13 8.98
C TYR A 311 59.77 8.03 10.49
N LEU A 312 59.18 6.95 10.99
CA LEU A 312 59.38 6.52 12.37
C LEU A 312 60.66 5.70 12.43
N LYS A 313 61.65 6.21 13.16
CA LYS A 313 62.94 5.57 13.42
C LYS A 313 62.72 4.36 14.32
N LYS A 314 62.88 3.16 13.78
CA LYS A 314 62.92 1.91 14.56
C LYS A 314 64.19 1.92 15.42
N LYS A 315 64.04 1.75 16.73
CA LYS A 315 65.15 1.59 17.66
C LYS A 315 65.53 0.11 17.65
N ASP A 316 66.66 -0.20 17.04
CA ASP A 316 67.25 -1.53 17.07
C ASP A 316 67.83 -1.79 18.47
N ASN A 317 67.37 -2.87 19.12
CA ASN A 317 68.12 -3.53 20.17
C ASN A 317 68.37 -4.97 19.68
N HIS A 318 69.52 -5.19 19.06
CA HIS A 318 70.16 -6.48 19.05
C HIS A 318 71.09 -6.54 20.27
N ASN A 319 71.01 -7.63 21.02
CA ASN A 319 72.17 -8.43 21.44
C ASN A 319 71.64 -9.75 22.04
N GLU A 320 72.00 -10.86 21.38
CA GLU A 320 72.77 -11.99 21.96
C GLU A 320 71.84 -12.93 22.75
N GLY A 321 71.61 -14.18 22.33
CA GLY A 321 72.63 -15.16 22.01
C GLY A 321 72.75 -16.13 23.19
N GLU A 322 72.29 -17.37 22.96
CA GLU A 322 72.71 -18.60 23.63
C GLU A 322 72.32 -18.94 25.09
N LYS A 323 71.72 -20.15 25.18
CA LYS A 323 72.04 -21.31 26.05
C LYS A 323 70.99 -21.77 27.07
N SER A 324 70.85 -23.11 27.04
CA SER A 324 70.18 -24.05 27.95
C SER A 324 68.68 -24.23 27.74
#